data_AF-A0A9D1MKJ1-F1
#
_entry.id   AF-A0A9D1MKJ1-F1
#
_cell.length_a   1.000
_cell.length_b   1.000
_cell.length_c   1.000
_cell.angle_alpha   90.00
_cell.angle_beta   90.00
_cell.angle_gamma   90.00
#
_symmetry.space_group_name_H-M   'P 1'
#
loop_
_entity.id
_entity.type
_entity.pdbx_description
1 polymer ?
#
loop_
_entity_poly.entity_id
_entity_poly.type
_entity_poly.pdbx_seq_one_letter_code
_entity_poly.pdbx_strand_id
1 'polypeptide(L)'
;MNVKEIIAKADRGEGLTVEEIKVYRKAVPAHHHVYGKYGTLALKYLEEHNVGKLWEIENLPEYLHGIDRQADELYESMYARLSKDERYKRTGDFMEDYRRQTEVKQLIEEEILNELVYVD
;
A
#
# COMPACT_ATOMS: atom_id res chain seq x y z
N MET A 1 -24.55 13.93 -22.11
CA MET A 1 -24.25 13.38 -20.77
C MET A 1 -23.26 14.29 -20.08
N ASN A 2 -23.54 14.70 -18.84
CA ASN A 2 -22.63 15.53 -18.05
C ASN A 2 -21.62 14.63 -17.32
N VAL A 3 -20.34 14.75 -17.68
CA VAL A 3 -19.26 13.93 -17.09
C VAL A 3 -19.14 14.15 -15.57
N LYS A 4 -19.35 15.38 -15.09
CA LYS A 4 -19.26 15.71 -13.66
C LYS A 4 -20.34 15.01 -12.83
N GLU A 5 -21.55 14.90 -13.37
CA GLU A 5 -22.66 14.19 -12.71
C GLU A 5 -22.40 12.69 -12.62
N ILE A 6 -21.79 12.10 -13.65
CA ILE A 6 -21.43 10.67 -13.68
C ILE A 6 -20.33 10.35 -12.67
N ILE A 7 -19.30 11.20 -12.56
CA ILE A 7 -18.25 11.05 -11.55
C ILE A 7 -18.85 11.19 -10.15
N ALA A 8 -19.66 12.22 -9.91
CA ALA A 8 -20.29 12.41 -8.60
C ALA A 8 -21.25 11.26 -8.22
N LYS A 9 -21.94 10.63 -9.18
CA LYS A 9 -22.71 9.40 -8.95
C LYS A 9 -21.81 8.24 -8.49
N ALA A 10 -20.68 8.04 -9.16
CA ALA A 10 -19.71 7.01 -8.80
C ALA A 10 -19.16 7.24 -7.38
N ASP A 11 -18.82 8.50 -7.04
CA ASP A 11 -18.31 8.88 -5.72
C ASP A 11 -19.34 8.65 -4.60
N ARG A 12 -20.64 8.75 -4.91
CA ARG A 12 -21.74 8.46 -3.98
C ARG A 12 -22.07 6.96 -3.88
N GLY A 13 -21.39 6.09 -4.64
CA GLY A 13 -21.66 4.66 -4.68
C GLY A 13 -22.96 4.29 -5.39
N GLU A 14 -23.51 5.20 -6.21
CA GLU A 14 -24.67 4.90 -7.05
C GLU A 14 -24.24 4.03 -8.25
N GLY A 15 -25.03 3.02 -8.58
CA GLY A 15 -24.78 2.16 -9.74
C GLY A 15 -24.84 2.94 -11.05
N LEU A 16 -23.80 2.82 -11.88
CA LEU A 16 -23.74 3.41 -13.22
C LEU A 16 -24.30 2.44 -14.27
N THR A 17 -25.04 2.97 -15.24
CA THR A 17 -25.44 2.23 -16.45
C THR A 17 -24.23 1.97 -17.35
N VAL A 18 -24.36 1.02 -18.30
CA VAL A 18 -23.27 0.66 -19.23
C VAL A 18 -22.76 1.86 -20.04
N GLU A 19 -23.65 2.78 -20.42
CA GLU A 19 -23.29 4.01 -21.14
C GLU A 19 -22.51 4.99 -20.25
N GLU A 20 -22.96 5.18 -19.01
CA GLU A 20 -22.27 5.99 -18.01
C GLU A 20 -20.89 5.41 -17.66
N ILE A 21 -20.74 4.08 -17.58
CA ILE A 21 -19.46 3.40 -17.35
C ILE A 21 -18.47 3.69 -18.49
N LYS A 22 -18.91 3.67 -19.75
CA LYS A 22 -18.05 3.99 -20.90
C LYS A 22 -17.57 5.44 -20.86
N VAL A 23 -18.42 6.36 -20.42
CA VAL A 23 -18.06 7.78 -20.25
C VAL A 23 -17.14 7.97 -19.05
N TYR A 24 -17.43 7.34 -17.93
CA TYR A 24 -16.61 7.37 -16.71
C TYR A 24 -15.20 6.84 -16.97
N ARG A 25 -15.05 5.67 -17.60
CA ARG A 25 -13.72 5.11 -17.94
C ARG A 25 -12.87 5.97 -18.88
N LYS A 26 -13.52 6.77 -19.74
CA LYS A 26 -12.81 7.75 -20.58
C LYS A 26 -12.38 8.99 -19.80
N ALA A 27 -13.16 9.40 -18.81
CA ALA A 27 -12.92 10.59 -18.00
C ALA A 27 -11.97 10.34 -16.82
N VAL A 28 -12.03 9.14 -16.23
CA VAL A 28 -11.21 8.67 -15.12
C VAL A 28 -10.41 7.47 -15.65
N PRO A 29 -9.22 7.70 -16.23
CA PRO A 29 -8.38 6.60 -16.68
C PRO A 29 -8.00 5.73 -15.49
N ALA A 30 -7.93 4.41 -15.71
CA ALA A 30 -7.42 3.50 -14.69
C ALA A 30 -5.97 3.90 -14.35
N HIS A 31 -5.70 4.15 -13.08
CA HIS A 31 -4.34 4.39 -12.62
C HIS A 31 -3.59 3.06 -12.55
N HIS A 32 -2.56 2.89 -13.39
CA HIS A 32 -1.76 1.68 -13.40
C HIS A 32 -0.71 1.77 -12.29
N HIS A 33 -0.92 1.02 -11.20
CA HIS A 33 0.09 0.89 -10.15
C HIS A 33 1.25 0.04 -10.69
N VAL A 34 2.41 0.67 -10.91
CA VAL A 34 3.62 0.00 -11.43
C VAL A 34 4.34 -0.75 -10.31
N TYR A 35 4.37 -0.16 -9.11
CA TYR A 35 5.02 -0.72 -7.93
C TYR A 35 3.97 -1.19 -6.92
N GLY A 36 4.39 -2.05 -6.00
CA GLY A 36 3.61 -2.42 -4.83
C GLY A 36 3.43 -1.25 -3.87
N LYS A 37 2.83 -1.55 -2.72
CA LYS A 37 2.50 -0.54 -1.70
C LYS A 37 3.75 0.22 -1.26
N TYR A 38 4.83 -0.48 -0.93
CA TYR A 38 6.00 0.10 -0.29
C TYR A 38 6.92 0.78 -1.30
N GLY A 39 7.11 0.20 -2.49
CA GLY A 39 7.80 0.86 -3.60
C GLY A 39 7.09 2.17 -4.01
N THR A 40 5.76 2.18 -4.05
CA THR A 40 5.00 3.42 -4.34
C THR A 40 5.18 4.47 -3.24
N LEU A 41 5.19 4.08 -1.96
CA LEU A 41 5.41 5.02 -0.86
C LEU A 41 6.83 5.56 -0.85
N ALA A 42 7.82 4.72 -1.13
CA ALA A 42 9.22 5.14 -1.18
C ALA A 42 9.49 6.12 -2.32
N LEU A 43 8.89 5.90 -3.49
CA LEU A 43 8.98 6.85 -4.59
C LEU A 43 8.45 8.23 -4.18
N LYS A 44 7.27 8.29 -3.57
CA LYS A 44 6.69 9.56 -3.09
C LYS A 44 7.60 10.23 -2.07
N TYR A 45 8.13 9.47 -1.12
CA TYR A 45 9.02 10.00 -0.11
C TYR A 45 10.32 10.57 -0.73
N LEU A 46 10.93 9.86 -1.68
CA LEU A 46 12.10 10.35 -2.41
C LEU A 46 11.79 11.63 -3.19
N GLU A 47 10.63 11.71 -3.86
CA GLU A 47 10.20 12.90 -4.61
C GLU A 47 9.94 14.12 -3.71
N GLU A 48 9.44 13.92 -2.49
CA GLU A 48 9.05 15.00 -1.59
C GLU A 48 10.17 15.42 -0.63
N HIS A 49 10.99 14.48 -0.19
CA HIS A 49 11.91 14.67 0.94
C HIS A 49 13.38 14.41 0.60
N ASN A 50 13.67 13.59 -0.43
CA ASN A 50 15.05 13.18 -0.73
C ASN A 50 15.33 13.08 -2.24
N VAL A 51 15.11 14.20 -2.93
CA VAL A 51 15.24 14.30 -4.39
C VAL A 51 16.69 14.08 -4.84
N GLY A 52 17.67 14.39 -3.98
CA GLY A 52 19.09 14.12 -4.25
C GLY A 52 19.35 12.63 -4.45
N LYS A 53 18.91 11.81 -3.48
CA LYS A 53 19.00 10.34 -3.56
C LYS A 53 18.23 9.79 -4.75
N LEU A 54 17.06 10.35 -5.06
CA LEU A 54 16.29 9.97 -6.25
C LEU A 54 17.11 10.10 -7.54
N TRP A 55 17.88 11.18 -7.68
CA TRP A 55 18.72 11.43 -8.86
C TRP A 55 19.98 10.56 -8.92
N GLU A 56 20.47 10.09 -7.78
CA GLU A 56 21.64 9.20 -7.69
C GLU A 56 21.31 7.74 -8.02
N ILE A 57 20.04 7.32 -7.91
CA ILE A 57 19.62 5.95 -8.22
C ILE A 57 19.69 5.70 -9.73
N GLU A 58 20.66 4.89 -10.16
CA GLU A 58 20.85 4.55 -11.59
C GLU A 58 19.67 3.77 -12.20
N ASN A 59 19.06 2.84 -11.44
CA ASN A 59 17.95 2.02 -11.88
C ASN A 59 16.77 2.08 -10.90
N LEU A 60 16.00 3.17 -11.02
CA LEU A 60 14.86 3.44 -10.15
C LEU A 60 13.81 2.31 -10.17
N PRO A 61 13.42 1.72 -11.32
CA PRO A 61 12.47 0.61 -11.32
C PRO A 61 12.93 -0.60 -10.50
N GLU A 62 14.18 -1.07 -10.67
CA GLU A 62 14.69 -2.22 -9.89
C GLU A 62 14.80 -1.87 -8.42
N TYR A 63 15.19 -0.64 -8.07
CA TYR A 63 15.24 -0.18 -6.69
C TYR A 63 13.85 -0.26 -6.01
N LEU A 64 12.81 0.28 -6.66
CA LEU A 64 11.46 0.31 -6.08
C LEU A 64 10.82 -1.08 -6.01
N HIS A 65 11.02 -1.93 -7.03
CA HIS A 65 10.62 -3.35 -6.94
C HIS A 65 11.43 -4.12 -5.89
N GLY A 66 12.70 -3.75 -5.68
CA GLY A 66 13.53 -4.26 -4.61
C GLY A 66 13.00 -3.91 -3.23
N ILE A 67 12.43 -2.71 -3.04
CA ILE A 67 11.76 -2.32 -1.80
C ILE A 67 10.53 -3.18 -1.55
N ASP A 68 9.69 -3.40 -2.56
CA ASP A 68 8.51 -4.26 -2.40
C ASP A 68 8.92 -5.69 -2.01
N ARG A 69 9.95 -6.24 -2.65
CA ARG A 69 10.48 -7.58 -2.33
C ARG A 69 11.02 -7.66 -0.90
N GLN A 70 11.80 -6.67 -0.49
CA GLN A 70 12.34 -6.59 0.87
C GLN A 70 11.23 -6.43 1.92
N ALA A 71 10.19 -5.67 1.60
CA ALA A 71 9.04 -5.53 2.48
C ALA A 71 8.28 -6.85 2.67
N ASP A 72 8.09 -7.63 1.60
CA ASP A 72 7.47 -8.96 1.68
C ASP A 72 8.34 -9.91 2.54
N GLU A 73 9.66 -9.92 2.32
CA GLU A 73 10.60 -10.74 3.11
C GLU A 73 10.62 -10.34 4.60
N LEU A 74 10.64 -9.04 4.88
CA LEU A 74 10.59 -8.52 6.24
C LEU A 74 9.24 -8.87 6.90
N TYR A 75 8.14 -8.75 6.16
CA TYR A 75 6.82 -9.12 6.65
C TYR A 75 6.77 -10.59 7.09
N GLU A 76 7.19 -11.50 6.21
CA GLU A 76 7.18 -12.94 6.48
C GLU A 76 8.08 -13.28 7.68
N SER A 77 9.28 -12.70 7.74
CA SER A 77 10.22 -12.97 8.84
C SER A 77 9.70 -12.47 10.20
N MET A 78 9.16 -11.26 10.26
CA MET A 78 8.61 -10.69 11.49
C MET A 78 7.33 -11.41 11.90
N TYR A 79 6.45 -11.73 10.95
CA TYR A 79 5.23 -12.48 11.22
C TYR A 79 5.55 -13.86 11.79
N ALA A 80 6.52 -14.58 11.21
CA ALA A 80 6.96 -15.88 11.70
C ALA A 80 7.52 -15.83 13.14
N ARG A 81 8.11 -14.70 13.54
CA ARG A 81 8.58 -14.45 14.91
C ARG A 81 7.44 -14.06 15.85
N LEU A 82 6.66 -13.05 15.49
CA LEU A 82 5.59 -12.48 16.34
C LEU A 82 4.43 -13.47 16.54
N SER A 83 4.10 -14.29 15.55
CA SER A 83 3.05 -15.31 15.68
C SER A 83 3.35 -16.40 16.72
N LYS A 84 4.62 -16.56 17.11
CA LYS A 84 5.05 -17.51 18.15
C LYS A 84 5.13 -16.87 19.55
N ASP A 85 5.02 -15.55 19.64
CA ASP A 85 5.02 -14.83 20.91
C ASP A 85 3.69 -15.09 21.65
N GLU A 86 3.78 -15.45 22.94
CA GLU A 86 2.60 -15.74 23.76
C GLU A 86 1.65 -14.53 23.86
N ARG A 87 2.17 -13.30 23.71
CA ARG A 87 1.37 -12.06 23.66
C ARG A 87 0.40 -12.04 22.48
N TYR A 88 0.79 -12.59 21.33
CA TYR A 88 0.05 -12.50 20.07
C TYR A 88 -0.61 -13.80 19.64
N LYS A 89 -0.35 -14.88 20.38
CA LYS A 89 -0.97 -16.17 20.16
C LYS A 89 -2.49 -16.10 20.26
N ARG A 90 -3.15 -16.89 19.42
CA ARG A 90 -4.62 -17.00 19.40
C ARG A 90 -5.13 -17.61 20.71
N THR A 91 -6.19 -17.00 21.23
CA THR A 91 -6.89 -17.33 22.46
C THR A 91 -8.17 -18.12 22.21
N GLY A 92 -8.70 -18.06 20.98
CA GLY A 92 -10.01 -18.60 20.63
C GLY A 92 -11.16 -17.61 20.84
N ASP A 93 -10.93 -16.46 21.48
CA ASP A 93 -11.86 -15.33 21.44
C ASP A 93 -11.64 -14.51 20.17
N PHE A 94 -12.69 -14.36 19.37
CA PHE A 94 -12.60 -13.71 18.06
C PHE A 94 -12.15 -12.25 18.16
N MET A 95 -12.68 -11.48 19.12
CA MET A 95 -12.40 -10.06 19.22
C MET A 95 -10.96 -9.83 19.67
N GLU A 96 -10.50 -10.60 20.65
CA GLU A 96 -9.14 -10.53 21.15
C GLU A 96 -8.12 -11.01 20.10
N ASP A 97 -8.43 -12.09 19.37
CA ASP A 97 -7.57 -12.59 18.30
C ASP A 97 -7.48 -11.61 17.12
N TYR A 98 -8.58 -10.92 16.80
CA TYR A 98 -8.58 -9.85 15.79
C TYR A 98 -7.73 -8.65 16.24
N ARG A 99 -7.87 -8.23 17.49
CA ARG A 99 -7.08 -7.14 18.08
C ARG A 99 -5.58 -7.46 18.03
N ARG A 100 -5.18 -8.66 18.46
CA ARG A 100 -3.78 -9.12 18.44
C ARG A 100 -3.21 -9.22 17.02
N GLN A 101 -3.97 -9.76 16.07
CA GLN A 101 -3.53 -9.85 14.68
C GLN A 101 -3.38 -8.47 14.04
N THR A 102 -4.25 -7.52 14.39
CA THR A 102 -4.14 -6.14 13.93
C THR A 102 -2.88 -5.48 14.47
N GLU A 103 -2.59 -5.67 15.77
CA GLU A 103 -1.37 -5.15 16.41
C GLU A 103 -0.09 -5.72 15.75
N VAL A 104 -0.04 -7.03 15.49
CA VAL A 104 1.08 -7.64 14.76
C VAL A 104 1.26 -7.00 13.38
N LYS A 105 0.17 -6.82 12.62
CA LYS A 105 0.25 -6.18 11.31
C LYS A 105 0.77 -4.75 11.38
N GLN A 106 0.30 -3.98 12.36
CA GLN A 106 0.75 -2.58 12.56
C GLN A 106 2.23 -2.53 12.90
N LEU A 107 2.72 -3.36 13.82
CA LEU A 107 4.14 -3.40 14.18
C LEU A 107 5.03 -3.73 12.98
N ILE A 108 4.62 -4.71 12.17
CA ILE A 108 5.37 -5.08 10.97
C ILE A 108 5.34 -3.95 9.93
N GLU A 109 4.19 -3.30 9.75
CA GLU A 109 4.04 -2.18 8.82
C GLU A 109 4.89 -0.98 9.25
N GLU A 110 4.91 -0.64 10.53
CA GLU A 110 5.76 0.42 11.09
C GLU A 110 7.24 0.12 10.85
N GLU A 111 7.68 -1.11 11.09
CA GLU A 111 9.06 -1.51 10.82
C GLU A 111 9.41 -1.37 9.34
N ILE A 112 8.58 -1.89 8.42
CA ILE A 112 8.80 -1.78 6.98
C ILE A 112 8.91 -0.30 6.55
N LEU A 113 8.03 0.56 7.07
CA LEU A 113 8.03 1.98 6.73
C LEU A 113 9.32 2.66 7.20
N ASN A 114 9.76 2.38 8.43
CA ASN A 114 10.97 2.98 8.99
C ASN A 114 12.26 2.47 8.32
N GLU A 115 12.34 1.16 8.08
CA GLU A 115 13.57 0.52 7.58
C GLU A 115 13.74 0.63 6.06
N LEU A 116 12.65 0.72 5.29
CA LEU A 116 12.71 0.65 3.82
C LEU A 116 12.20 1.90 3.11
N VAL A 117 11.21 2.61 3.67
CA VAL A 117 10.50 3.68 2.96
C VAL A 117 11.03 5.07 3.35
N TYR A 118 11.14 5.34 4.65
CA TYR A 118 11.49 6.65 5.19
C TYR A 118 12.96 6.73 5.60
N VAL A 119 13.84 6.26 4.70
CA VAL A 119 15.29 6.20 4.93
C VAL A 119 15.95 7.40 4.24
N ASP A 120 16.56 8.26 5.04
CA ASP A 120 17.40 9.38 4.59
C ASP A 120 18.61 8.92 3.74
#